data_AF-A0A955XHI7-F1
#
_entry.id   AF-A0A955XHI7-F1
#
_cell.length_a   1.000
_cell.length_b   1.000
_cell.length_c   1.000
_cell.angle_alpha   90.00
_cell.angle_beta   90.00
_cell.angle_gamma   90.00
#
_symmetry.space_group_name_H-M   'P 1'
#
loop_
_entity.id
_entity.type
_entity.pdbx_description
1 polymer ?
#
loop_
_entity_poly.entity_id
_entity_poly.type
_entity_poly.pdbx_seq_one_letter_code
_entity_poly.pdbx_strand_id
1 'polypeptide(L)'
;MADNDQQFVPTYKVRFNGTELSARDDAHLQEVRVELRRQAPASVSIQFNNHDGSYDKFRGGSAAQPGNEHMAPGSKVEVSLGYQKKGDTKLFEGEVIGTSVVVTENGPRLFTVRAFDYLHRLTRGRKTRTFLDQKFSDIVSVVAQDRGLTLDPEDTAFVREYVIQHNQTDLDFVRGIAGWLDF
;
A
#
# COMPACT_ATOMS: atom_id res chain seq x y z
N MET A 1 31.65 -24.43 12.17
CA MET A 1 30.49 -23.87 12.92
C MET A 1 30.03 -22.50 12.39
N ALA A 2 30.38 -22.10 11.14
CA ALA A 2 30.13 -20.74 10.63
C ALA A 2 29.14 -20.65 9.44
N ASP A 3 28.47 -21.75 9.06
CA ASP A 3 27.67 -21.81 7.82
C ASP A 3 26.14 -21.75 8.03
N ASN A 4 25.68 -21.71 9.29
CA ASN A 4 24.24 -21.72 9.61
C ASN A 4 23.67 -20.34 9.97
N ASP A 5 24.50 -19.36 10.33
CA ASP A 5 24.01 -18.02 10.72
C ASP A 5 23.51 -17.20 9.52
N GLN A 6 24.07 -17.41 8.33
CA GLN A 6 23.58 -16.78 7.09
C GLN A 6 22.17 -17.24 6.70
N GLN A 7 21.65 -18.33 7.28
CA GLN A 7 20.29 -18.78 7.05
C GLN A 7 19.25 -17.83 7.66
N PHE A 8 19.60 -17.10 8.72
CA PHE A 8 18.68 -16.26 9.49
C PHE A 8 18.94 -14.76 9.33
N VAL A 9 19.86 -14.35 8.44
CA VAL A 9 20.06 -12.93 8.13
C VAL A 9 18.85 -12.43 7.34
N PRO A 10 18.03 -11.54 7.93
CA PRO A 10 16.87 -11.01 7.23
C PRO A 10 17.32 -10.08 6.11
N THR A 11 16.68 -10.21 4.96
CA THR A 11 16.88 -9.34 3.80
C THR A 11 15.60 -8.57 3.52
N TYR A 12 15.75 -7.35 3.04
CA TYR A 12 14.64 -6.53 2.58
C TYR A 12 15.00 -5.91 1.24
N LYS A 13 13.97 -5.67 0.43
CA LYS A 13 14.05 -4.87 -0.79
C LYS A 13 12.84 -3.96 -0.85
N VAL A 14 13.12 -2.66 -0.91
CA VAL A 14 12.11 -1.62 -1.07
C VAL A 14 12.33 -0.96 -2.42
N ARG A 15 11.26 -0.84 -3.20
CA ARG A 15 11.28 -0.15 -4.51
C ARG A 15 10.25 0.96 -4.53
N PHE A 16 10.66 2.12 -5.04
CA PHE A 16 9.78 3.24 -5.35
C PHE A 16 9.72 3.40 -6.87
N ASN A 17 8.52 3.41 -7.45
CA ASN A 17 8.31 3.50 -8.90
C ASN A 17 9.16 2.48 -9.71
N GLY A 18 9.34 1.27 -9.17
CA GLY A 18 10.14 0.20 -9.76
C GLY A 18 11.66 0.33 -9.60
N THR A 19 12.15 1.44 -9.02
CA THR A 19 13.57 1.65 -8.75
C THR A 19 13.87 1.27 -7.30
N GLU A 20 14.93 0.49 -7.07
CA GLU A 20 15.39 0.16 -5.72
C GLU A 20 15.89 1.39 -4.97
N LEU A 21 15.85 1.34 -3.63
CA LEU A 21 16.37 2.40 -2.79
C LEU A 21 17.81 2.76 -3.18
N SER A 22 18.09 4.06 -3.22
CA SER A 22 19.46 4.54 -3.39
C SER A 22 20.31 4.11 -2.19
N ALA A 23 21.62 3.94 -2.36
CA ALA A 23 22.53 3.58 -1.25
C ALA A 23 22.46 4.57 -0.07
N ARG A 24 22.13 5.84 -0.36
CA ARG A 24 21.86 6.86 0.67
C ARG A 24 20.59 6.54 1.46
N ASP A 25 19.48 6.30 0.76
CA ASP A 25 18.19 6.05 1.41
C ASP A 25 18.21 4.73 2.20
N ASP A 26 18.89 3.72 1.67
CA ASP A 26 19.09 2.42 2.34
C ASP A 26 19.86 2.58 3.65
N ALA A 27 20.93 3.38 3.66
CA ALA A 27 21.72 3.67 4.87
C ALA A 27 20.94 4.46 5.93
N HIS A 28 19.89 5.19 5.53
CA HIS A 28 19.02 5.92 6.45
C HIS A 28 17.79 5.12 6.88
N LEU A 29 17.51 3.97 6.27
CA LEU A 29 16.35 3.16 6.61
C LEU A 29 16.49 2.58 8.03
N GLN A 30 15.49 2.84 8.88
CA GLN A 30 15.46 2.36 10.25
C GLN A 30 14.45 1.23 10.46
N GLU A 31 13.28 1.34 9.83
CA GLU A 31 12.20 0.39 10.04
C GLU A 31 11.37 0.23 8.76
N VAL A 32 11.05 -1.02 8.42
CA VAL A 32 10.01 -1.37 7.45
C VAL A 32 8.98 -2.21 8.19
N ARG A 33 7.76 -1.68 8.31
CA ARG A 33 6.63 -2.37 8.92
C ARG A 33 5.55 -2.61 7.90
N VAL A 34 5.18 -3.88 7.74
CA VAL A 34 4.11 -4.34 6.84
C VAL A 34 2.98 -4.91 7.69
N GLU A 35 1.79 -4.34 7.56
CA GLU A 35 0.57 -4.84 8.19
C GLU A 35 -0.40 -5.33 7.11
N LEU A 36 -0.55 -6.66 7.02
CA LEU A 36 -1.51 -7.29 6.12
C LEU A 36 -2.84 -7.50 6.83
N ARG A 37 -3.95 -7.13 6.18
CA ARG A 37 -5.31 -7.30 6.71
C ARG A 37 -6.17 -7.92 5.62
N ARG A 38 -7.05 -8.87 6.00
CA ARG A 38 -7.90 -9.59 5.02
C ARG A 38 -9.03 -8.75 4.45
N GLN A 39 -9.65 -7.92 5.28
CA GLN A 39 -10.83 -7.13 4.89
C GLN A 39 -10.63 -5.61 5.02
N ALA A 40 -9.37 -5.18 5.13
CA ALA A 40 -9.01 -3.77 5.17
C ALA A 40 -7.75 -3.58 4.34
N PRO A 41 -7.50 -2.37 3.82
CA PRO A 41 -6.27 -2.08 3.09
C PRO A 41 -5.05 -2.49 3.90
N ALA A 42 -4.16 -3.26 3.29
CA ALA A 42 -2.84 -3.51 3.84
C ALA A 42 -2.08 -2.19 3.91
N SER A 43 -1.28 -2.02 4.96
CA SER A 43 -0.56 -0.78 5.22
C SER A 43 0.91 -1.04 5.40
N VAL A 44 1.72 -0.12 4.88
CA VAL A 44 3.17 -0.12 5.05
C VAL A 44 3.62 1.21 5.61
N SER A 45 4.48 1.15 6.62
CA SER A 45 5.21 2.32 7.10
C SER A 45 6.72 2.07 7.00
N ILE A 46 7.39 2.99 6.32
CA ILE A 46 8.83 2.96 6.09
C ILE A 46 9.42 4.18 6.79
N GLN A 47 10.28 3.95 7.78
CA GLN A 47 10.87 5.01 8.59
C GLN A 47 12.35 5.17 8.26
N PHE A 48 12.75 6.42 8.06
CA PHE A 48 14.11 6.82 7.79
C PHE A 48 14.63 7.76 8.88
N ASN A 49 15.91 7.60 9.22
CA ASN A 49 16.67 8.57 9.97
C ASN A 49 16.87 9.82 9.11
N ASN A 50 16.38 10.96 9.57
CA ASN A 50 16.46 12.23 8.85
C ASN A 50 17.21 13.25 9.73
N HIS A 51 18.38 12.87 10.25
CA HIS A 51 19.21 13.74 11.10
C HIS A 51 19.70 15.00 10.38
N ASP A 52 19.89 14.94 9.06
CA ASP A 52 20.51 15.98 8.24
C ASP A 52 19.50 16.96 7.61
N GLY A 53 18.19 16.77 7.81
CA GLY A 53 17.18 17.63 7.16
C GLY A 53 16.83 17.24 5.74
N SER A 54 17.49 16.24 5.16
CA SER A 54 17.40 15.99 3.72
C SER A 54 16.00 15.56 3.24
N TYR A 55 15.20 14.96 4.11
CA TYR A 55 13.82 14.55 3.81
C TYR A 55 12.75 15.60 4.18
N ASP A 56 13.12 16.78 4.71
CA ASP A 56 12.17 17.82 5.16
C ASP A 56 11.51 18.59 4.02
N LYS A 57 11.92 18.33 2.77
CA LYS A 57 11.41 19.06 1.60
C LYS A 57 10.06 18.50 1.18
N PHE A 58 9.04 19.37 1.16
CA PHE A 58 7.75 19.09 0.55
C PHE A 58 7.58 20.00 -0.67
N ARG A 59 7.53 19.39 -1.87
CA ARG A 59 7.15 19.96 -3.19
C ARG A 59 7.25 21.50 -3.36
N GLY A 60 8.46 22.06 -3.37
CA GLY A 60 8.67 23.44 -3.85
C GLY A 60 9.88 24.21 -3.31
N GLY A 61 10.42 23.86 -2.14
CA GLY A 61 11.55 24.57 -1.53
C GLY A 61 12.84 24.51 -2.36
N SER A 62 13.50 25.66 -2.56
CA SER A 62 14.62 25.80 -3.51
C SER A 62 15.89 25.04 -3.12
N ALA A 63 16.39 24.30 -4.12
CA ALA A 63 17.78 23.97 -4.49
C ALA A 63 18.64 22.96 -3.67
N ALA A 64 19.32 22.12 -4.47
CA ALA A 64 20.65 21.51 -4.30
C ALA A 64 20.86 20.09 -3.72
N GLN A 65 19.82 19.30 -3.41
CA GLN A 65 19.99 17.85 -3.15
C GLN A 65 18.84 17.06 -3.75
N PRO A 66 19.06 15.82 -4.24
CA PRO A 66 17.99 14.97 -4.75
C PRO A 66 16.92 14.84 -3.67
N GLY A 67 15.72 15.34 -3.96
CA GLY A 67 14.61 15.37 -3.01
C GLY A 67 14.00 13.99 -2.83
N ASN A 68 13.13 13.87 -1.82
CA ASN A 68 12.26 12.72 -1.55
C ASN A 68 11.12 12.57 -2.57
N GLU A 69 11.32 13.00 -3.82
CA GLU A 69 10.28 13.08 -4.85
C GLU A 69 9.77 11.69 -5.25
N HIS A 70 10.65 10.69 -5.29
CA HIS A 70 10.29 9.29 -5.48
C HIS A 70 9.45 8.73 -4.32
N MET A 71 9.46 9.38 -3.17
CA MET A 71 8.66 9.03 -1.98
C MET A 71 7.44 9.94 -1.81
N ALA A 72 7.12 10.79 -2.79
CA ALA A 72 5.95 11.65 -2.73
C ALA A 72 4.63 10.85 -2.82
N PRO A 73 3.50 11.40 -2.33
CA PRO A 73 2.19 10.78 -2.49
C PRO A 73 1.88 10.47 -3.96
N GLY A 74 1.41 9.25 -4.23
CA GLY A 74 1.14 8.73 -5.57
C GLY A 74 2.26 7.86 -6.16
N SER A 75 3.45 7.86 -5.57
CA SER A 75 4.52 6.93 -5.98
C SER A 75 4.15 5.48 -5.66
N LYS A 76 4.45 4.56 -6.58
CA LYS A 76 4.28 3.12 -6.36
C LYS A 76 5.33 2.60 -5.38
N VAL A 77 4.93 1.71 -4.48
CA VAL A 77 5.82 1.09 -3.49
C VAL A 77 5.67 -0.42 -3.57
N GLU A 78 6.81 -1.10 -3.64
CA GLU A 78 6.90 -2.54 -3.48
C GLU A 78 7.83 -2.87 -2.33
N VAL A 79 7.41 -3.77 -1.44
CA VAL A 79 8.22 -4.27 -0.34
C VAL A 79 8.31 -5.78 -0.45
N SER A 80 9.54 -6.27 -0.53
CA SER A 80 9.88 -7.69 -0.43
C SER A 80 10.72 -7.93 0.81
N LEU A 81 10.38 -8.97 1.57
CA LEU A 81 11.16 -9.41 2.73
C LEU A 81 11.57 -10.86 2.53
N GLY A 82 12.70 -11.25 3.11
CA GLY A 82 13.24 -12.58 2.94
C GLY A 82 14.38 -12.89 3.89
N TYR A 83 15.09 -13.95 3.53
CA TYR A 83 16.35 -14.32 4.14
C TYR A 83 17.37 -14.59 3.06
N GLN A 84 18.64 -14.26 3.33
CA GLN A 84 19.72 -14.30 2.35
C GLN A 84 19.80 -15.62 1.55
N LYS A 85 19.54 -16.77 2.20
CA LYS A 85 19.59 -18.11 1.57
C LYS A 85 18.26 -18.58 0.95
N LYS A 86 17.12 -18.03 1.39
CA LYS A 86 15.77 -18.41 0.92
C LYS A 86 15.24 -17.50 -0.19
N GLY A 87 15.87 -16.34 -0.39
CA GLY A 87 15.42 -15.31 -1.33
C GLY A 87 14.33 -14.42 -0.73
N ASP A 88 13.97 -13.38 -1.48
CA ASP A 88 13.00 -12.38 -1.08
C ASP A 88 11.63 -12.70 -1.67
N THR A 89 10.57 -12.54 -0.87
CA THR A 89 9.18 -12.68 -1.30
C THR A 89 8.51 -11.32 -1.29
N LYS A 90 7.83 -10.96 -2.38
CA LYS A 90 7.01 -9.73 -2.44
C LYS A 90 5.84 -9.85 -1.46
N LEU A 91 5.84 -9.03 -0.42
CA LEU A 91 4.79 -9.04 0.61
C LEU A 91 3.76 -7.92 0.41
N PHE A 92 4.16 -6.84 -0.24
CA PHE A 92 3.30 -5.68 -0.41
C PHE A 92 3.55 -4.98 -1.73
N GLU A 93 2.48 -4.52 -2.34
CA GLU A 93 2.47 -3.64 -3.50
C GLU A 93 1.34 -2.62 -3.32
N GLY A 94 1.65 -1.34 -3.50
CA GLY A 94 0.68 -0.27 -3.30
C GLY A 94 1.23 1.09 -3.72
N GLU A 95 0.67 2.14 -3.15
CA GLU A 95 1.10 3.52 -3.42
C GLU A 95 1.27 4.33 -2.14
N VAL A 96 2.19 5.29 -2.17
CA VAL A 96 2.40 6.24 -1.09
C VAL A 96 1.16 7.11 -0.97
N ILE A 97 0.59 7.16 0.24
CA ILE A 97 -0.57 7.99 0.56
C ILE A 97 -0.20 9.24 1.33
N GLY A 98 0.96 9.25 1.98
CA GLY A 98 1.42 10.39 2.75
C GLY A 98 2.83 10.20 3.29
N THR A 99 3.45 11.33 3.57
CA THR A 99 4.76 11.40 4.23
C THR A 99 4.64 12.31 5.45
N SER A 100 5.41 12.02 6.49
CA SER A 100 5.43 12.81 7.71
C SER A 100 6.85 12.93 8.24
N VAL A 101 7.20 14.13 8.72
CA VAL A 101 8.42 14.35 9.50
C VAL A 101 8.01 14.54 10.95
N VAL A 102 8.67 13.80 11.85
CA VAL A 102 8.47 13.91 13.29
C VAL A 102 9.76 14.41 13.92
N VAL A 103 9.66 15.54 14.62
CA VAL A 103 10.72 16.12 15.44
C VAL A 103 10.27 16.01 16.88
N THR A 104 11.13 15.47 17.74
CA THR A 104 10.88 15.41 19.18
C THR A 104 11.96 16.21 19.91
N GLU A 105 11.63 16.79 21.06
CA GLU A 105 12.52 17.71 21.79
C GLU A 105 13.88 17.07 22.13
N ASN A 106 13.87 15.79 22.51
CA ASN A 106 15.07 15.04 22.93
C ASN A 106 15.29 13.75 22.11
N GLY A 107 14.75 13.66 20.89
CA GLY A 107 14.82 12.44 20.10
C GLY A 107 15.27 12.67 18.66
N PRO A 108 15.57 11.57 17.95
CA PRO A 108 16.02 11.64 16.58
C PRO A 108 14.92 12.22 15.71
N ARG A 109 15.36 12.84 14.61
CA ARG A 109 14.47 13.55 13.72
C ARG A 109 14.09 12.61 12.58
N LEU A 110 12.85 12.13 12.57
CA LEU A 110 12.42 10.96 11.79
C LEU A 110 11.58 11.36 10.58
N PHE A 111 11.80 10.69 9.46
CA PHE A 111 10.94 10.77 8.28
C PHE A 111 10.19 9.45 8.12
N THR A 112 8.90 9.49 7.82
CA THR A 112 8.08 8.29 7.65
C THR A 112 7.25 8.40 6.38
N VAL A 113 7.36 7.39 5.54
CA VAL A 113 6.52 7.19 4.36
C VAL A 113 5.44 6.19 4.70
N ARG A 114 4.17 6.54 4.45
CA ARG A 114 3.03 5.64 4.58
C ARG A 114 2.50 5.27 3.21
N ALA A 115 2.30 3.99 2.99
CA ALA A 115 1.70 3.45 1.78
C ALA A 115 0.53 2.53 2.14
N PHE A 116 -0.47 2.49 1.27
CA PHE A 116 -1.53 1.50 1.32
C PHE A 116 -1.57 0.72 0.00
N ASP A 117 -2.05 -0.52 0.05
CA ASP A 117 -2.35 -1.28 -1.15
C ASP A 117 -3.42 -0.57 -2.01
N TYR A 118 -3.62 -1.02 -3.23
CA TYR A 118 -4.59 -0.35 -4.10
C TYR A 118 -6.05 -0.51 -3.62
N LEU A 119 -6.35 -1.43 -2.68
CA LEU A 119 -7.67 -1.58 -2.06
C LEU A 119 -8.12 -0.29 -1.37
N HIS A 120 -7.18 0.50 -0.84
CA HIS A 120 -7.52 1.79 -0.21
C HIS A 120 -8.21 2.77 -1.16
N ARG A 121 -8.11 2.58 -2.49
CA ARG A 121 -8.87 3.42 -3.44
C ARG A 121 -10.37 3.21 -3.27
N LEU A 122 -10.81 2.01 -2.92
CA LEU A 122 -12.23 1.67 -2.70
C LEU A 122 -12.81 2.30 -1.42
N THR A 123 -11.98 2.71 -0.46
CA THR A 123 -12.43 3.38 0.76
C THR A 123 -12.74 4.86 0.54
N ARG A 124 -12.32 5.43 -0.60
CA ARG A 124 -12.48 6.86 -0.89
C ARG A 124 -13.83 7.18 -1.51
N GLY A 125 -14.57 8.07 -0.86
CA GLY A 125 -15.83 8.60 -1.34
C GLY A 125 -17.01 7.64 -1.12
N ARG A 126 -18.19 8.22 -0.89
CA ARG A 126 -19.45 7.48 -0.77
C ARG A 126 -20.27 7.69 -2.03
N LYS A 127 -20.92 6.65 -2.52
CA LYS A 127 -21.69 6.70 -3.76
C LYS A 127 -23.09 6.13 -3.55
N THR A 128 -24.01 6.63 -4.36
CA THR A 128 -25.34 6.03 -4.52
C THR A 128 -25.49 5.55 -5.96
N ARG A 129 -25.60 4.24 -6.17
CA ARG A 129 -25.68 3.60 -7.50
C ARG A 129 -26.65 2.44 -7.47
N THR A 130 -27.30 2.17 -8.60
CA THR A 130 -28.21 1.05 -8.75
C THR A 130 -27.69 0.14 -9.86
N PHE A 131 -27.71 -1.16 -9.60
CA PHE A 131 -27.37 -2.23 -10.53
C PHE A 131 -28.63 -3.06 -10.76
N LEU A 132 -29.02 -3.23 -12.02
CA LEU A 132 -30.22 -3.95 -12.44
C LEU A 132 -29.81 -5.17 -13.26
N ASP A 133 -30.45 -6.30 -13.01
CA ASP A 133 -30.27 -7.56 -13.76
C ASP A 133 -28.80 -7.99 -13.90
N GLN A 134 -28.01 -7.85 -12.84
CA GLN A 134 -26.57 -8.18 -12.82
C GLN A 134 -26.23 -9.22 -11.75
N LYS A 135 -25.20 -10.02 -12.02
CA LYS A 135 -24.60 -10.90 -11.02
C LYS A 135 -23.72 -10.10 -10.05
N PHE A 136 -23.47 -10.66 -8.88
CA PHE A 136 -22.55 -10.03 -7.92
C PHE A 136 -21.10 -9.98 -8.44
N SER A 137 -20.65 -11.02 -9.14
CA SER A 137 -19.34 -11.06 -9.82
C SER A 137 -19.17 -9.90 -10.82
N ASP A 138 -20.21 -9.62 -11.61
CA ASP A 138 -20.21 -8.51 -12.57
C ASP A 138 -20.18 -7.14 -11.86
N ILE A 139 -21.01 -6.97 -10.83
CA ILE A 139 -21.07 -5.74 -10.04
C ILE A 139 -19.72 -5.43 -9.40
N VAL A 140 -19.08 -6.42 -8.76
CA VAL A 140 -17.77 -6.26 -8.13
C VAL A 140 -16.70 -5.93 -9.17
N SER A 141 -16.76 -6.57 -10.35
CA SER A 141 -15.85 -6.28 -11.47
C SER A 141 -15.95 -4.82 -11.92
N VAL A 142 -17.16 -4.30 -12.09
CA VAL A 142 -17.40 -2.90 -12.45
C VAL A 142 -16.84 -1.94 -11.39
N VAL A 143 -17.14 -2.21 -10.12
CA VAL A 143 -16.68 -1.37 -8.98
C VAL A 143 -15.16 -1.31 -8.90
N ALA A 144 -14.49 -2.40 -9.23
CA ALA A 144 -13.04 -2.47 -9.21
C ALA A 144 -12.37 -1.82 -10.42
N GLN A 145 -12.93 -2.03 -11.63
CA GLN A 145 -12.45 -1.39 -12.86
C GLN A 145 -12.50 0.14 -12.74
N ASP A 146 -13.55 0.68 -12.12
CA ASP A 146 -13.70 2.10 -11.79
C ASP A 146 -12.50 2.70 -11.01
N ARG A 147 -11.74 1.85 -10.29
CA ARG A 147 -10.56 2.26 -9.49
C ARG A 147 -9.23 1.76 -10.07
N GLY A 148 -9.27 1.18 -11.26
CA GLY A 148 -8.10 0.59 -11.93
C GLY A 148 -7.53 -0.62 -11.20
N LEU A 149 -8.38 -1.39 -10.53
CA LEU A 149 -8.00 -2.64 -9.88
C LEU A 149 -8.22 -3.82 -10.83
N THR A 150 -7.26 -4.73 -10.86
CA THR A 150 -7.41 -6.02 -11.54
C THR A 150 -8.02 -7.02 -10.56
N LEU A 151 -9.11 -7.70 -10.97
CA LEU A 151 -9.67 -8.83 -10.24
C LEU A 151 -9.64 -10.09 -11.07
N ASP A 152 -9.63 -11.21 -10.35
CA ASP A 152 -9.94 -12.55 -10.84
C ASP A 152 -11.12 -13.09 -10.00
N PRO A 153 -12.37 -12.67 -10.30
CA PRO A 153 -13.52 -13.05 -9.52
C PRO A 153 -14.00 -14.46 -9.89
N GLU A 154 -14.34 -15.28 -8.89
CA GLU A 154 -15.13 -16.48 -9.14
C GLU A 154 -16.54 -16.09 -9.61
N ASP A 155 -17.03 -16.75 -10.66
CA ASP A 155 -18.34 -16.42 -11.23
C ASP A 155 -19.47 -16.77 -10.25
N THR A 156 -20.33 -15.80 -9.99
CA THR A 156 -21.51 -16.00 -9.14
C THR A 156 -22.68 -16.50 -10.00
N ALA A 157 -23.36 -17.57 -9.56
CA ALA A 157 -24.38 -18.21 -10.37
C ALA A 157 -25.68 -17.39 -10.53
N PHE A 158 -26.01 -16.55 -9.53
CA PHE A 158 -27.33 -15.91 -9.45
C PHE A 158 -27.32 -14.45 -9.92
N VAL A 159 -28.23 -14.12 -10.84
CA VAL A 159 -28.52 -12.75 -11.26
C VAL A 159 -29.47 -12.10 -10.26
N ARG A 160 -29.21 -10.84 -9.91
CA ARG A 160 -30.08 -10.05 -9.02
C ARG A 160 -30.82 -9.00 -9.83
N GLU A 161 -32.14 -8.97 -9.70
CA GLU A 161 -33.00 -7.99 -10.35
C GLU A 161 -32.63 -6.56 -9.92
N TYR A 162 -32.34 -6.37 -8.62
CA TYR A 162 -32.04 -5.06 -8.06
C TYR A 162 -30.99 -5.12 -6.95
N VAL A 163 -29.91 -4.36 -7.10
CA VAL A 163 -28.90 -4.13 -6.06
C VAL A 163 -28.59 -2.63 -5.98
N ILE A 164 -28.64 -2.05 -4.78
CA ILE A 164 -28.32 -0.64 -4.56
C ILE A 164 -27.07 -0.48 -3.70
N GLN A 165 -26.11 0.28 -4.21
CA GLN A 165 -25.10 0.92 -3.39
C GLN A 165 -25.74 2.18 -2.78
N HIS A 166 -26.14 2.20 -1.52
CA HIS A 166 -26.82 3.37 -0.93
C HIS A 166 -25.90 4.18 -0.03
N ASN A 167 -25.41 5.32 -0.52
CA ASN A 167 -24.50 6.22 0.18
C ASN A 167 -23.42 5.45 0.96
N GLN A 168 -22.69 4.55 0.31
CA GLN A 168 -21.65 3.73 0.95
C GLN A 168 -20.36 3.79 0.15
N THR A 169 -19.23 3.46 0.77
CA THR A 169 -17.97 3.35 0.04
C THR A 169 -18.01 2.14 -0.89
N ASP A 170 -17.15 2.12 -1.89
CA ASP A 170 -17.04 0.96 -2.79
C ASP A 170 -16.56 -0.27 -2.00
N LEU A 171 -15.68 -0.08 -1.01
CA LEU A 171 -15.22 -1.17 -0.14
C LEU A 171 -16.34 -1.74 0.73
N ASP A 172 -17.12 -0.88 1.39
CA ASP A 172 -18.23 -1.32 2.26
C ASP A 172 -19.27 -2.11 1.46
N PHE A 173 -19.56 -1.66 0.24
CA PHE A 173 -20.49 -2.33 -0.66
C PHE A 173 -20.01 -3.73 -1.05
N VAL A 174 -18.74 -3.85 -1.48
CA VAL A 174 -18.15 -5.14 -1.84
C VAL A 174 -18.09 -6.07 -0.63
N ARG A 175 -17.78 -5.56 0.57
CA ARG A 175 -17.81 -6.35 1.81
C ARG A 175 -19.22 -6.82 2.17
N GLY A 176 -20.24 -6.00 1.92
CA GLY A 176 -21.64 -6.38 2.09
C GLY A 176 -22.04 -7.52 1.15
N ILE A 177 -21.62 -7.45 -0.12
CA ILE A 177 -21.81 -8.52 -1.11
C ILE A 177 -21.10 -9.80 -0.67
N ALA A 178 -19.84 -9.71 -0.24
CA ALA A 178 -19.07 -10.86 0.26
C ALA A 178 -19.78 -11.55 1.44
N GLY A 179 -20.30 -10.77 2.39
CA GLY A 179 -21.08 -11.29 3.51
C GLY A 179 -22.39 -11.98 3.10
N TRP A 180 -23.02 -11.57 1.99
CA TRP A 180 -24.20 -12.29 1.46
C TRP A 180 -23.85 -13.61 0.78
N LEU A 181 -22.61 -13.75 0.31
CA LEU A 181 -22.09 -14.93 -0.37
C LEU A 181 -21.30 -15.87 0.57
N ASP A 182 -21.22 -15.53 1.87
CA ASP A 182 -20.50 -16.28 2.91
C ASP A 182 -18.98 -16.42 2.67
N PHE A 183 -18.36 -15.36 2.15
CA PHE A 183 -16.91 -15.22 1.96
C PHE A 183 -16.17 -14.56 3.15
#